data_AF-A0AA41N3C4-F1
#
_entry.id   AF-A0AA41N3C4-F1
#
_cell.length_a   1.000
_cell.length_b   1.000
_cell.length_c   1.000
_cell.angle_alpha   90.00
_cell.angle_beta   90.00
_cell.angle_gamma   90.00
#
_symmetry.space_group_name_H-M   'P 1'
#
loop_
_entity.id
_entity.type
_entity.pdbx_description
1 polymer ?
#
loop_
_entity_poly.entity_id
_entity_poly.type
_entity_poly.pdbx_seq_one_letter_code
_entity_poly.pdbx_strand_id
1 'polypeptide(L)'
;MTACPKEEERKLQARSPVCVTGCYAQSHVEEFGSLDSLGLLGVSAMRRSEVLAEESIVRLQKVLNHLQEIWELIGIPEYQRLQRTEVVRKHIKDLLDMMIAEEESLKERLVKSISICQKELNTLCNGLHLKPFQGEVETTVLQLEKDLHTQVELT
;
A
#
# COMPACT_ATOMS: atom_id res chain seq x y z
N MET A 1 -22.90 25.63 -39.92
CA MET A 1 -24.32 25.61 -39.52
C MET A 1 -24.79 24.20 -39.83
N THR A 2 -25.23 23.33 -38.90
CA THR A 2 -26.03 23.59 -37.71
C THR A 2 -25.99 22.35 -36.77
N ALA A 3 -25.81 22.60 -35.47
CA ALA A 3 -26.27 21.90 -34.25
C ALA A 3 -26.13 20.37 -34.05
N CYS A 4 -25.50 20.03 -32.92
CA CYS A 4 -25.81 18.90 -32.03
C CYS A 4 -26.80 19.41 -30.94
N PRO A 5 -27.74 18.63 -30.37
CA PRO A 5 -27.46 18.02 -29.05
C PRO A 5 -28.22 16.71 -28.67
N LYS A 6 -27.52 15.90 -27.85
CA LYS A 6 -27.93 15.15 -26.62
C LYS A 6 -29.14 14.20 -26.61
N GLU A 7 -28.91 13.06 -25.93
CA GLU A 7 -29.80 12.41 -24.94
C GLU A 7 -30.47 11.08 -25.31
N GLU A 8 -29.79 9.96 -25.03
CA GLU A 8 -30.32 8.61 -24.70
C GLU A 8 -29.07 7.71 -24.49
N GLU A 9 -28.83 6.95 -23.43
CA GLU A 9 -29.66 6.45 -22.33
C GLU A 9 -28.84 6.45 -21.04
N ARG A 10 -29.47 6.96 -19.99
CA ARG A 10 -29.07 6.84 -18.60
C ARG A 10 -30.05 5.85 -17.96
N LYS A 11 -29.53 4.83 -17.25
CA LYS A 11 -30.18 3.81 -16.38
C LYS A 11 -29.63 2.44 -16.81
N LEU A 12 -29.08 1.55 -16.00
CA LEU A 12 -29.23 1.10 -14.61
C LEU A 12 -27.96 0.18 -14.45
N GLN A 13 -27.26 -0.05 -13.34
CA GLN A 13 -27.65 -0.20 -11.96
C GLN A 13 -26.37 -0.48 -11.14
N ALA A 14 -26.38 -0.03 -9.89
CA ALA A 14 -25.43 -0.23 -8.81
C ALA A 14 -24.56 -1.51 -8.87
N ARG A 15 -23.24 -1.34 -8.73
CA ARG A 15 -22.38 -2.33 -8.05
C ARG A 15 -21.81 -1.69 -6.80
N SER A 16 -22.24 -2.25 -5.67
CA SER A 16 -21.85 -1.96 -4.29
C SER A 16 -20.32 -1.98 -4.10
N PRO A 17 -19.77 -1.22 -3.13
CA PRO A 17 -18.40 -1.43 -2.70
C PRO A 17 -18.30 -2.82 -2.07
N VAL A 18 -17.47 -3.69 -2.65
CA VAL A 18 -17.06 -4.91 -1.96
C VAL A 18 -16.16 -4.48 -0.83
N CYS A 19 -16.72 -4.47 0.38
CA CYS A 19 -15.97 -4.55 1.62
C CYS A 19 -15.16 -5.85 1.56
N VAL A 20 -13.84 -5.76 1.37
CA VAL A 20 -12.97 -6.93 1.47
C VAL A 20 -12.70 -7.14 2.96
N THR A 21 -13.68 -7.74 3.64
CA THR A 21 -13.47 -8.35 4.94
C THR A 21 -12.50 -9.51 4.76
N GLY A 22 -11.49 -9.56 5.62
CA GLY A 22 -10.38 -10.50 5.52
C GLY A 22 -10.80 -11.96 5.46
N CYS A 23 -10.19 -12.68 4.52
CA CYS A 23 -9.99 -14.12 4.59
C CYS A 23 -8.48 -14.36 4.48
N TYR A 24 -7.82 -14.52 5.63
CA TYR A 24 -6.49 -15.12 5.70
C TYR A 24 -6.63 -16.57 5.25
N ALA A 25 -6.35 -16.86 3.99
CA ALA A 25 -6.16 -18.22 3.53
C ALA A 25 -4.76 -18.68 3.98
N GLN A 26 -4.70 -19.66 4.86
CA GLN A 26 -3.49 -20.43 5.15
C GLN A 26 -3.08 -21.18 3.88
N SER A 27 -2.16 -20.61 3.11
CA SER A 27 -1.39 -21.36 2.12
C SER A 27 -0.19 -22.00 2.81
N HIS A 28 -0.25 -23.32 2.85
CA HIS A 28 0.79 -24.29 3.15
C HIS A 28 2.17 -23.82 2.65
N VAL A 29 3.12 -23.65 3.56
CA VAL A 29 4.53 -23.39 3.25
C VAL A 29 5.14 -24.73 2.88
N GLU A 30 5.40 -24.95 1.59
CA GLU A 30 6.29 -26.02 1.18
C GLU A 30 7.73 -25.60 1.47
N GLU A 31 8.40 -26.43 2.25
CA GLU A 31 9.78 -26.35 2.67
C GLU A 31 10.71 -26.82 1.53
N PHE A 32 11.98 -26.35 1.57
CA PHE A 32 13.15 -26.66 0.72
C PHE A 32 13.41 -25.76 -0.50
N GLY A 33 14.62 -25.19 -0.68
CA GLY A 33 15.83 -25.36 0.11
C GLY A 33 17.00 -24.47 -0.31
N SER A 34 17.96 -24.40 0.63
CA SER A 34 19.40 -24.16 0.48
C SER A 34 19.86 -23.16 -0.59
N LEU A 35 20.13 -21.93 -0.15
CA LEU A 35 21.17 -21.07 -0.72
C LEU A 35 21.98 -20.44 0.42
N ASP A 36 22.60 -21.29 1.24
CA ASP A 36 23.81 -20.91 1.95
C ASP A 36 24.96 -20.99 0.95
N SER A 37 25.54 -19.84 0.58
CA SER A 37 26.98 -19.62 0.33
C SER A 37 27.22 -18.31 -0.44
N LEU A 38 27.14 -17.15 0.21
CA LEU A 38 28.01 -16.01 -0.05
C LEU A 38 27.79 -14.88 0.99
N GLY A 39 28.79 -14.67 1.85
CA GLY A 39 29.07 -13.37 2.46
C GLY A 39 28.41 -13.06 3.79
N LEU A 40 29.01 -13.55 4.88
CA LEU A 40 28.82 -13.06 6.24
C LEU A 40 29.19 -11.56 6.33
N LEU A 41 28.20 -10.67 6.48
CA LEU A 41 28.26 -9.40 7.21
C LEU A 41 26.83 -8.83 7.32
N GLY A 42 26.17 -9.08 8.46
CA GLY A 42 24.99 -8.33 8.88
C GLY A 42 23.65 -8.76 8.29
N VAL A 43 23.31 -10.04 8.30
CA VAL A 43 21.91 -10.46 8.06
C VAL A 43 21.10 -10.07 9.30
N SER A 44 20.63 -8.81 9.36
CA SER A 44 19.48 -8.49 10.19
C SER A 44 18.39 -9.48 9.81
N ALA A 45 17.76 -10.16 10.77
CA ALA A 45 16.61 -11.01 10.48
C ALA A 45 15.61 -10.22 9.61
N MET A 46 15.49 -10.62 8.34
CA MET A 46 14.68 -9.91 7.37
C MET A 46 13.23 -9.90 7.85
N ARG A 47 12.56 -8.75 7.78
CA ARG A 47 11.17 -8.67 8.25
C ARG A 47 10.28 -9.53 7.35
N ARG A 48 9.23 -10.14 7.90
CA ARG A 48 8.29 -10.96 7.11
C ARG A 48 7.72 -10.21 5.89
N SER A 49 7.50 -8.90 6.01
CA SER A 49 7.06 -8.04 4.91
C SER A 49 8.09 -7.93 3.79
N GLU A 50 9.38 -7.86 4.13
CA GLU A 50 10.50 -7.80 3.18
C GLU A 50 10.64 -9.13 2.43
N VAL A 51 10.52 -10.26 3.15
CA VAL A 51 10.51 -11.61 2.53
C VAL A 51 9.35 -11.75 1.53
N LEU A 52 8.13 -11.35 1.90
CA LEU A 52 6.96 -11.42 1.02
C LEU A 52 7.08 -10.50 -0.21
N ALA A 53 7.75 -9.35 -0.07
CA ALA A 53 8.04 -8.47 -1.20
C ALA A 53 8.98 -9.16 -2.19
N GLU A 54 10.05 -9.79 -1.71
CA GLU A 54 10.99 -10.54 -2.55
C GLU A 54 10.31 -11.74 -3.23
N GLU A 55 9.51 -12.51 -2.50
CA GLU A 55 8.72 -13.62 -3.05
C GLU A 55 7.78 -13.16 -4.19
N SER A 56 7.20 -11.97 -4.06
CA SER A 56 6.32 -11.39 -5.07
C SER A 56 7.08 -11.03 -6.35
N ILE A 57 8.30 -10.49 -6.22
CA ILE A 57 9.19 -10.19 -7.36
C ILE A 57 9.56 -11.49 -8.09
N VAL A 58 10.00 -12.51 -7.34
CA VAL A 58 10.36 -13.82 -7.89
C VAL A 58 9.18 -14.45 -8.64
N ARG A 59 7.97 -14.38 -8.07
CA ARG A 59 6.76 -14.89 -8.72
C ARG A 59 6.44 -14.15 -10.01
N LEU A 60 6.48 -12.82 -10.00
CA LEU A 60 6.25 -12.01 -11.19
C LEU A 60 7.23 -12.36 -12.31
N GLN A 61 8.52 -12.49 -11.97
CA GLN A 61 9.55 -12.84 -12.93
C GLN A 61 9.32 -14.23 -13.54
N LYS A 62 8.95 -15.23 -12.74
CA LYS A 62 8.58 -16.57 -13.23
C LYS A 62 7.41 -16.50 -14.23
N VAL A 63 6.38 -15.72 -13.93
CA VAL A 63 5.22 -15.55 -14.82
C VAL A 63 5.61 -14.89 -16.15
N LEU A 64 6.44 -13.84 -16.11
CA LEU A 64 6.89 -13.14 -17.31
C LEU A 64 7.78 -14.03 -18.20
N ASN A 65 8.69 -14.80 -17.59
CA ASN A 65 9.50 -15.77 -18.34
C ASN A 65 8.62 -16.83 -19.01
N HIS A 66 7.60 -17.33 -18.31
CA HIS A 66 6.69 -18.30 -18.89
C HIS A 66 5.87 -17.74 -20.05
N LEU A 67 5.47 -16.46 -19.99
CA LEU A 67 4.85 -15.77 -21.12
C LEU A 67 5.79 -15.69 -22.33
N GLN A 68 7.08 -15.42 -22.09
CA GLN A 68 8.08 -15.41 -23.15
C GLN A 68 8.22 -16.78 -23.82
N GLU A 69 8.32 -17.86 -23.04
CA GLU A 69 8.37 -19.23 -23.56
C GLU A 69 7.16 -19.54 -24.46
N ILE A 70 5.94 -19.15 -24.02
CA ILE A 70 4.72 -19.32 -24.81
C ILE A 70 4.79 -18.52 -26.11
N TRP A 71 5.26 -17.27 -26.07
CA TRP A 71 5.36 -16.42 -27.26
C TRP A 71 6.40 -16.94 -28.25
N GLU A 72 7.49 -17.54 -27.77
CA GLU A 72 8.49 -18.21 -28.59
C GLU A 72 7.92 -19.46 -29.25
N LEU A 73 7.21 -20.29 -28.49
CA LEU A 73 6.56 -21.50 -29.00
C LEU A 73 5.52 -21.19 -30.08
N ILE A 74 4.73 -20.13 -29.91
CA ILE A 74 3.69 -19.72 -30.88
C ILE A 74 4.30 -18.95 -32.07
N GLY A 75 5.52 -18.41 -31.93
CA GLY A 75 6.15 -17.58 -32.96
C GLY A 75 5.61 -16.14 -33.03
N ILE A 76 5.20 -15.57 -31.90
CA ILE A 76 4.66 -14.19 -31.84
C ILE A 76 5.79 -13.18 -32.11
N PRO A 77 5.61 -12.21 -33.04
CA PRO A 77 6.64 -11.23 -33.36
C PRO A 77 6.83 -10.20 -32.24
N GLU A 78 8.03 -9.60 -32.19
CA GLU A 78 8.45 -8.73 -31.09
C GLU A 78 7.53 -7.54 -30.84
N TYR A 79 7.00 -6.90 -31.88
CA TYR A 79 6.12 -5.75 -31.72
C TYR A 79 4.84 -6.11 -30.92
N GLN A 80 4.31 -7.33 -31.07
CA GLN A 80 3.14 -7.77 -30.32
C GLN A 80 3.50 -8.13 -28.87
N ARG A 81 4.67 -8.74 -28.65
CA ARG A 81 5.20 -9.02 -27.31
C ARG A 81 5.37 -7.72 -26.51
N LEU A 82 5.90 -6.69 -27.16
CA LEU A 82 6.04 -5.36 -26.59
C LEU A 82 4.68 -4.77 -26.21
N GLN A 83 3.70 -4.79 -27.11
CA GLN A 83 2.35 -4.28 -26.82
C GLN A 83 1.70 -4.99 -25.62
N ARG A 84 1.85 -6.31 -25.51
CA ARG A 84 1.30 -7.10 -24.39
C ARG A 84 2.03 -6.82 -23.08
N THR A 85 3.36 -6.74 -23.12
CA THR A 85 4.19 -6.45 -21.94
C THR A 85 3.94 -5.02 -21.44
N GLU A 86 3.71 -4.08 -22.34
CA GLU A 86 3.38 -2.69 -22.00
C GLU A 86 2.08 -2.58 -21.19
N VAL A 87 1.06 -3.38 -21.54
CA VAL A 87 -0.18 -3.45 -20.76
C VAL A 87 0.07 -4.00 -19.35
N VAL A 88 0.88 -5.06 -19.21
CA VAL A 88 1.27 -5.61 -17.90
C VAL A 88 2.02 -4.56 -17.07
N ARG A 89 3.01 -3.89 -17.68
CA ARG A 89 3.80 -2.83 -17.05
C ARG A 89 2.90 -1.69 -16.55
N LYS A 90 1.93 -1.27 -17.36
CA LYS A 90 0.96 -0.24 -17.00
C LYS A 90 0.13 -0.66 -15.78
N HIS A 91 -0.44 -1.86 -15.79
CA HIS A 91 -1.26 -2.33 -14.68
C HIS A 91 -0.49 -2.42 -13.36
N ILE A 92 0.75 -2.91 -13.40
CA ILE A 92 1.62 -2.96 -12.21
C ILE A 92 1.90 -1.54 -11.72
N LYS A 93 2.25 -0.62 -12.62
CA LYS A 93 2.51 0.77 -12.27
C LYS A 93 1.29 1.42 -11.61
N ASP A 94 0.11 1.33 -12.23
CA ASP A 94 -1.11 1.96 -11.75
C ASP A 94 -1.48 1.44 -10.35
N LEU A 95 -1.29 0.13 -10.08
CA LEU A 95 -1.52 -0.46 -8.76
C LEU A 95 -0.54 0.08 -7.71
N LEU A 96 0.76 0.09 -8.01
CA LEU A 96 1.78 0.56 -7.07
C LEU A 96 1.62 2.05 -6.77
N ASP A 97 1.33 2.87 -7.79
CA ASP A 97 1.07 4.30 -7.62
C ASP A 97 -0.16 4.53 -6.71
N MET A 98 -1.21 3.72 -6.86
CA MET A 98 -2.40 3.77 -5.99
C MET A 98 -2.06 3.43 -4.53
N MET A 99 -1.31 2.34 -4.29
CA MET A 99 -0.92 1.93 -2.94
C MET A 99 -0.05 3.00 -2.25
N ILE A 100 0.90 3.59 -2.97
CA ILE A 100 1.73 4.68 -2.45
C ILE A 100 0.87 5.89 -2.09
N ALA A 101 -0.03 6.31 -2.98
CA ALA A 101 -0.90 7.45 -2.73
C ALA A 101 -1.82 7.25 -1.50
N GLU A 102 -2.30 6.02 -1.27
CA GLU A 102 -3.09 5.67 -0.09
C GLU A 102 -2.28 5.82 1.21
N GLU A 103 -1.07 5.26 1.25
CA GLU A 103 -0.17 5.35 2.41
C GLU A 103 0.30 6.78 2.67
N GLU A 104 0.59 7.56 1.63
CA GLU A 104 0.94 8.98 1.76
C GLU A 104 -0.21 9.81 2.32
N SER A 105 -1.44 9.57 1.84
CA SER A 105 -2.65 10.20 2.35
C SER A 105 -2.91 9.83 3.81
N LEU A 106 -2.70 8.57 4.20
CA LEU A 106 -2.78 8.13 5.59
C LEU A 106 -1.77 8.88 6.46
N LYS A 107 -0.50 8.91 6.06
CA LYS A 107 0.56 9.65 6.77
C LYS A 107 0.21 11.12 6.95
N GLU A 108 -0.26 11.79 5.89
CA GLU A 108 -0.62 13.20 5.95
C GLU A 108 -1.78 13.46 6.91
N ARG A 109 -2.81 12.60 6.89
CA ARG A 109 -3.94 12.70 7.82
C ARG A 109 -3.51 12.52 9.28
N LEU A 110 -2.64 11.56 9.57
CA LEU A 110 -2.14 11.32 10.93
C LEU A 110 -1.32 12.51 11.44
N VAL A 111 -0.40 13.04 10.63
CA VAL A 111 0.41 14.22 10.99
C VAL A 111 -0.47 15.44 11.25
N LYS A 112 -1.50 15.65 10.42
CA LYS A 112 -2.49 16.71 10.63
C LYS A 112 -3.27 16.51 11.93
N SER A 113 -3.76 15.29 12.19
CA SER A 113 -4.48 14.93 13.42
C SER A 113 -3.64 15.24 14.66
N ILE A 114 -2.40 14.75 14.71
CA ILE A 114 -1.44 15.02 15.79
C ILE A 114 -1.25 16.52 16.01
N SER A 115 -1.06 17.30 14.94
CA SER A 115 -0.89 18.75 15.06
C SER A 115 -2.13 19.46 15.63
N ILE A 116 -3.33 19.00 15.27
CA ILE A 116 -4.59 19.54 15.81
C ILE A 116 -4.72 19.18 17.30
N CYS A 117 -4.60 17.90 17.65
CA CYS A 117 -4.70 17.44 19.04
C CYS A 117 -3.67 18.11 19.94
N GLN A 118 -2.43 18.29 19.49
CA GLN A 118 -1.41 19.03 20.24
C GLN A 118 -1.81 20.48 20.50
N LYS A 119 -2.41 21.17 19.53
CA LYS A 119 -2.87 22.55 19.71
C LYS A 119 -4.04 22.65 20.68
N GLU A 120 -5.01 21.75 20.56
CA GLU A 120 -6.17 21.68 21.45
C GLU A 120 -5.74 21.38 22.89
N LEU A 121 -4.89 20.37 23.07
CA LEU A 121 -4.38 19.98 24.37
C LEU A 121 -3.56 21.10 25.03
N ASN A 122 -2.69 21.78 24.27
CA ASN A 122 -1.96 22.93 24.80
C ASN A 122 -2.91 24.08 25.21
N THR A 123 -3.98 24.31 24.44
CA THR A 123 -4.99 25.33 24.78
C THR A 123 -5.73 24.97 26.06
N LEU A 124 -6.15 23.71 26.20
CA LEU A 124 -6.84 23.19 27.39
C LEU A 124 -5.94 23.23 28.64
N CYS A 125 -4.70 22.73 28.52
CA CYS A 125 -3.72 22.75 29.61
C CYS A 125 -3.43 24.17 30.08
N ASN A 126 -3.26 25.12 29.16
CA ASN A 126 -3.06 26.53 29.50
C ASN A 126 -4.28 27.12 30.23
N GLY A 127 -5.50 26.77 29.80
CA GLY A 127 -6.74 27.21 30.45
C GLY A 127 -6.94 26.63 31.86
N LEU A 128 -6.51 25.38 32.07
CA LEU A 128 -6.64 24.66 33.34
C LEU A 128 -5.40 24.77 34.26
N HIS A 129 -4.37 25.53 33.86
CA HIS A 129 -3.07 25.61 34.53
C HIS A 129 -2.38 24.24 34.74
N LEU A 130 -2.64 23.29 33.83
CA LEU A 130 -2.03 21.97 33.83
C LEU A 130 -0.70 21.98 33.08
N LYS A 131 0.20 21.05 33.43
CA LYS A 131 1.48 20.90 32.73
C LYS A 131 1.23 20.39 31.30
N PRO A 132 1.83 20.99 30.27
CA PRO A 132 1.69 20.52 28.89
C PRO A 132 2.15 19.07 28.74
N PHE A 133 1.45 18.31 27.88
CA PHE A 133 1.88 16.97 27.52
C PHE A 133 3.18 17.00 26.73
N GLN A 134 4.13 16.17 27.15
CA GLN A 134 5.34 15.86 26.39
C GLN A 134 5.21 14.41 25.96
N GLY A 135 4.84 14.18 24.69
CA GLY A 135 4.91 12.84 24.10
C GLY A 135 6.35 12.31 24.17
N GLU A 136 6.51 11.02 24.40
CA GLU A 136 7.82 10.39 24.42
C GLU A 136 8.51 10.53 23.05
N VAL A 137 9.79 10.94 23.06
CA VAL A 137 10.57 11.36 21.88
C VAL A 137 10.76 10.23 20.84
N GLU A 138 10.53 8.97 21.23
CA GLU A 138 10.72 7.78 20.37
C GLU A 138 9.39 7.12 19.93
N THR A 139 8.25 7.77 20.11
CA THR A 139 6.95 7.20 19.71
C THR A 139 6.72 7.28 18.21
N THR A 140 6.24 6.18 17.62
CA THR A 140 5.82 6.17 16.21
C THR A 140 4.65 7.13 15.99
N VAL A 141 4.51 7.71 14.80
CA VAL A 141 3.41 8.65 14.45
C VAL A 141 2.04 8.08 14.81
N LEU A 142 1.79 6.80 14.53
CA LEU A 142 0.54 6.12 14.88
C LEU A 142 0.33 5.98 16.39
N GLN A 143 1.39 5.74 17.15
CA GLN A 143 1.30 5.62 18.60
C GLN A 143 1.06 6.99 19.24
N LEU A 144 1.78 8.02 18.78
CA LEU A 144 1.62 9.39 19.26
C LEU A 144 0.20 9.93 19.00
N GLU A 145 -0.41 9.61 17.86
CA GLU A 145 -1.79 9.99 17.55
C GLU A 145 -2.79 9.36 18.54
N LYS A 146 -2.66 8.06 18.81
CA LYS A 146 -3.48 7.36 19.81
C LYS A 146 -3.31 7.92 21.21
N ASP A 147 -2.07 8.20 21.60
CA ASP A 147 -1.76 8.71 22.94
C ASP A 147 -2.36 10.11 23.15
N LEU A 148 -2.28 10.97 22.14
CA LEU A 148 -2.89 12.30 22.17
C LEU A 148 -4.42 12.24 22.25
N HIS A 149 -5.06 11.36 21.49
CA HIS A 149 -6.52 11.20 21.54
C HIS A 149 -6.97 10.69 22.91
N THR A 150 -6.28 9.68 23.45
CA THR A 150 -6.57 9.12 24.77
C THR A 150 -6.42 10.18 25.86
N GLN A 151 -5.41 11.03 25.76
CA GLN A 151 -5.20 12.07 26.74
C GLN A 151 -6.28 13.16 26.68
N VAL A 152 -6.66 13.61 25.47
CA VAL A 152 -7.75 14.59 25.31
C VAL A 152 -9.06 14.05 25.90
N GLU A 153 -9.36 12.76 25.77
CA GLU A 153 -10.56 12.14 26.36
C GLU A 153 -10.52 12.05 27.90
N LEU A 154 -9.34 11.98 28.49
CA LEU A 154 -9.16 11.81 29.94
C LEU A 154 -8.93 13.12 30.71
N THR A 155 -8.79 14.25 30.01
CA THR A 155 -8.56 15.59 30.61
C THR A 155 -9.85 16.38 30.69
#